data_AF-A0A1Q9R8H1-F1
#
_entry.id   AF-A0A1Q9R8H1-F1
#
_cell.length_a   1.000
_cell.length_b   1.000
_cell.length_c   1.000
_cell.angle_alpha   90.00
_cell.angle_beta   90.00
_cell.angle_gamma   90.00
#
_symmetry.space_group_name_H-M   'P 1'
#
loop_
_entity.id
_entity.type
_entity.pdbx_description
1 polymer ?
#
loop_
_entity_poly.entity_id
_entity_poly.type
_entity_poly.pdbx_seq_one_letter_code
_entity_poly.pdbx_strand_id
1 'polypeptide(L)'
;MELLKLLKDEWSVISQAPYVFFVFGVMCFALGYAAAKWFYASVIASLNGRIELKQDQAETYKEEALRNAEKAREFATAKPPELRQKTLDFVKRLKDFLDRHERMQQTEMAYRQQDMRLAGSDKDEMIRRFDHHAQKSQQSHSEKMAAYDREFKTDAIILRDELRSRLKDYQPETNGLQRSYENAVNDFGLRYVANDLEKMAKLIQ
;
A
#
# COMPACT_ATOMS: atom_id res chain seq x y z
N MET A 1 -14.39 -11.51 -46.35
CA MET A 1 -15.70 -11.73 -47.00
C MET A 1 -15.62 -12.59 -48.26
N GLU A 2 -14.48 -12.65 -48.96
CA GLU A 2 -14.32 -13.50 -50.16
C GLU A 2 -14.35 -15.00 -49.87
N LEU A 3 -13.78 -15.44 -48.74
CA LEU A 3 -13.84 -16.85 -48.29
C LEU A 3 -15.27 -17.37 -48.10
N LEU A 4 -16.18 -16.55 -47.57
CA LEU A 4 -17.58 -16.91 -47.37
C LEU A 4 -18.35 -17.03 -48.70
N LYS A 5 -17.93 -16.26 -49.73
CA LYS A 5 -18.49 -16.37 -51.08
C LYS A 5 -18.02 -17.65 -51.76
N LEU A 6 -16.72 -17.93 -51.72
CA LEU A 6 -16.13 -19.19 -52.23
C LEU A 6 -16.75 -20.44 -51.57
N LEU A 7 -16.95 -20.41 -50.25
CA LEU A 7 -17.61 -21.50 -49.52
C LEU A 7 -19.06 -21.72 -49.96
N LYS A 8 -19.77 -20.64 -50.29
CA LYS A 8 -21.15 -20.70 -50.75
C LYS A 8 -21.24 -21.24 -52.18
N ASP A 9 -20.32 -20.82 -53.04
CA ASP A 9 -20.29 -21.20 -54.45
C ASP A 9 -19.88 -22.67 -54.63
N GLU A 10 -18.96 -23.18 -53.80
CA GLU A 10 -18.47 -24.56 -53.86
C GLU A 10 -19.21 -25.55 -52.94
N TRP A 11 -20.23 -25.10 -52.20
CA TRP A 11 -20.97 -25.93 -51.24
C TRP A 11 -21.61 -27.17 -51.87
N SER A 12 -22.12 -27.02 -53.09
CA SER A 12 -22.72 -28.13 -53.84
C SER A 12 -21.73 -29.25 -54.11
N VAL A 13 -20.47 -28.91 -54.45
CA VAL A 13 -19.40 -29.89 -54.74
C VAL A 13 -18.96 -30.60 -53.46
N ILE A 14 -18.82 -29.84 -52.36
CA ILE A 14 -18.44 -30.37 -51.05
C ILE A 14 -19.49 -31.36 -50.52
N SER A 15 -20.78 -31.12 -50.78
CA SER A 15 -21.89 -31.96 -50.32
C SER A 15 -22.07 -33.28 -51.09
N GLN A 16 -21.59 -33.36 -52.33
CA GLN A 16 -21.79 -34.53 -53.21
C GLN A 16 -20.67 -35.57 -53.10
N ALA A 17 -19.49 -35.20 -52.59
CA ALA A 17 -18.34 -36.08 -52.45
C ALA A 17 -18.05 -36.41 -50.97
N PRO A 18 -18.34 -37.65 -50.49
CA PRO A 18 -18.17 -38.03 -49.07
C PRO A 18 -16.76 -37.80 -48.51
N TYR A 19 -15.73 -37.99 -49.34
CA TYR A 19 -14.34 -37.77 -48.96
C TYR A 19 -14.00 -36.29 -48.72
N VAL A 20 -14.52 -35.40 -49.56
CA VAL A 20 -14.30 -33.94 -49.43
C VAL A 20 -14.95 -33.42 -48.16
N PHE A 21 -16.14 -33.92 -47.83
CA PHE A 21 -16.82 -33.61 -46.57
C PHE A 21 -16.01 -34.04 -45.34
N PHE A 22 -15.40 -35.24 -45.38
CA PHE A 22 -14.53 -35.71 -44.31
C PHE A 22 -13.29 -34.83 -44.12
N VAL A 23 -12.58 -34.51 -45.22
CA VAL A 23 -11.40 -33.63 -45.18
C VAL A 23 -11.76 -32.24 -44.67
N PHE A 24 -12.89 -31.68 -45.12
CA PHE A 24 -13.41 -30.40 -44.63
C PHE A 24 -13.72 -30.45 -43.12
N GLY A 25 -14.36 -31.53 -42.66
CA GLY A 25 -14.63 -31.76 -41.24
C GLY A 25 -13.34 -31.77 -40.40
N VAL A 26 -12.31 -32.51 -40.84
CA VAL A 26 -11.00 -32.55 -40.18
C VAL A 26 -10.36 -31.16 -40.15
N MET A 27 -10.43 -30.39 -41.24
CA MET A 27 -9.91 -29.02 -41.27
C MET A 27 -10.66 -28.09 -40.29
N CYS A 28 -11.99 -28.17 -40.23
CA CYS A 28 -12.77 -27.40 -39.26
C CYS A 28 -12.42 -27.77 -37.82
N PHE A 29 -12.24 -29.07 -37.51
CA PHE A 29 -11.79 -29.52 -36.20
C PHE A 29 -10.37 -29.02 -35.87
N ALA A 30 -9.44 -29.07 -36.82
CA ALA A 30 -8.08 -28.57 -36.62
C ALA A 30 -8.05 -27.06 -36.37
N LEU A 31 -8.83 -26.28 -37.13
CA LEU A 31 -8.98 -24.84 -36.93
C LEU A 31 -9.64 -24.52 -35.59
N GLY A 32 -10.71 -25.25 -35.23
CA GLY A 32 -11.36 -25.12 -33.93
C GLY A 32 -10.42 -25.42 -32.77
N TYR A 33 -9.63 -26.50 -32.88
CA TYR A 33 -8.61 -26.85 -31.89
C TYR A 33 -7.51 -25.78 -31.78
N ALA A 34 -7.02 -25.26 -32.92
CA ALA A 34 -6.01 -24.19 -32.92
C ALA A 34 -6.54 -22.91 -32.27
N ALA A 35 -7.77 -22.50 -32.61
CA ALA A 35 -8.41 -21.33 -32.01
C ALA A 35 -8.65 -21.52 -30.51
N ALA A 36 -9.16 -22.69 -30.09
CA ALA A 36 -9.35 -23.03 -28.69
C ALA A 36 -8.01 -23.01 -27.94
N LYS A 37 -6.98 -23.67 -28.48
CA LYS A 37 -5.64 -23.69 -27.88
C LYS A 37 -5.07 -22.27 -27.70
N TRP A 38 -5.22 -21.40 -28.69
CA TRP A 38 -4.75 -20.02 -28.60
C TRP A 38 -5.50 -19.22 -27.53
N PHE A 39 -6.83 -19.32 -27.50
CA PHE A 39 -7.66 -18.66 -26.49
C PHE A 39 -7.38 -19.17 -25.08
N TYR A 40 -7.32 -20.48 -24.88
CA TYR A 40 -7.01 -21.05 -23.57
C TYR A 40 -5.56 -20.77 -23.14
N ALA A 41 -4.60 -20.69 -24.07
CA ALA A 41 -3.24 -20.31 -23.74
C ALA A 41 -3.16 -18.89 -23.15
N SER A 42 -3.92 -17.93 -23.69
CA SER A 42 -3.94 -16.56 -23.15
C SER A 42 -4.62 -16.49 -21.78
N VAL A 43 -5.72 -17.22 -21.58
CA VAL A 43 -6.41 -17.32 -20.28
C VAL A 43 -5.51 -17.98 -19.23
N ILE A 44 -4.86 -19.09 -19.57
CA ILE A 44 -3.92 -19.79 -18.69
C ILE A 44 -2.74 -18.88 -18.34
N ALA A 45 -2.17 -18.16 -19.31
CA ALA A 45 -1.09 -17.21 -19.05
C ALA A 45 -1.53 -16.08 -18.09
N SER A 46 -2.74 -15.53 -18.26
CA SER A 46 -3.29 -14.51 -17.36
C SER A 46 -3.52 -15.05 -15.95
N LEU A 47 -4.07 -16.26 -15.82
CA LEU A 47 -4.28 -16.90 -14.52
C LEU A 47 -2.97 -17.22 -13.82
N ASN A 48 -1.98 -17.75 -14.54
CA ASN A 48 -0.65 -18.01 -14.00
C ASN A 48 0.02 -16.73 -13.51
N GLY A 49 -0.02 -15.64 -14.27
CA GLY A 49 0.52 -14.36 -13.82
C GLY A 49 -0.17 -13.81 -12.57
N ARG A 50 -1.48 -14.05 -12.40
CA ARG A 50 -2.19 -13.69 -11.16
C ARG A 50 -1.78 -14.58 -9.98
N ILE A 51 -1.54 -15.86 -10.22
CA ILE A 51 -1.08 -16.80 -9.18
C ILE A 51 0.32 -16.41 -8.73
N GLU A 52 1.23 -16.15 -9.66
CA GLU A 52 2.61 -15.70 -9.40
C GLU A 52 2.62 -14.41 -8.57
N LEU A 53 1.88 -13.38 -9.00
CA LEU A 53 1.75 -12.13 -8.23
C LEU A 53 1.23 -12.36 -6.81
N LYS A 54 0.29 -13.31 -6.63
CA LYS A 54 -0.26 -13.64 -5.32
C LYS A 54 0.72 -14.43 -4.46
N GLN A 55 1.53 -15.30 -5.07
CA GLN A 55 2.61 -16.02 -4.40
C GLN A 55 3.69 -15.04 -3.95
N ASP A 56 4.15 -14.13 -4.81
CA ASP A 56 5.13 -13.09 -4.46
C ASP A 56 4.64 -12.22 -3.30
N GLN A 57 3.37 -11.81 -3.32
CA GLN A 57 2.74 -11.08 -2.22
C GLN A 57 2.75 -11.89 -0.93
N ALA A 58 2.37 -13.17 -0.99
CA ALA A 58 2.34 -14.04 0.18
C ALA A 58 3.73 -14.28 0.76
N GLU A 59 4.75 -14.45 -0.09
CA GLU A 59 6.14 -14.59 0.34
C GLU A 59 6.65 -13.31 0.99
N THR A 60 6.39 -12.14 0.38
CA THR A 60 6.74 -10.85 0.97
C THR A 60 6.11 -10.67 2.34
N TYR A 61 4.79 -10.93 2.48
CA TYR A 61 4.12 -10.82 3.77
C TYR A 61 4.64 -11.81 4.81
N LYS A 62 5.02 -13.01 4.37
CA LYS A 62 5.62 -14.02 5.26
C LYS A 62 6.99 -13.56 5.76
N GLU A 63 7.83 -13.01 4.88
CA GLU A 63 9.13 -12.45 5.26
C GLU A 63 8.98 -11.27 6.23
N GLU A 64 8.05 -10.36 5.95
CA GLU A 64 7.76 -9.23 6.84
C GLU A 64 7.23 -9.70 8.21
N ALA A 65 6.34 -10.69 8.23
CA ALA A 65 5.81 -11.26 9.46
C ALA A 65 6.92 -11.94 10.29
N LEU A 66 7.83 -12.69 9.65
CA LEU A 66 8.98 -13.29 10.32
C LEU A 66 9.90 -12.23 10.91
N ARG A 67 10.26 -11.21 10.12
CA ARG A 67 11.08 -10.07 10.59
C ARG A 67 10.42 -9.36 11.78
N ASN A 68 9.12 -9.14 11.72
CA ASN A 68 8.39 -8.49 12.81
C ASN A 68 8.31 -9.39 14.06
N ALA A 69 8.16 -10.70 13.90
CA ALA A 69 8.21 -11.65 15.00
C ALA A 69 9.60 -11.72 15.66
N GLU A 70 10.67 -11.64 14.87
CA GLU A 70 12.05 -11.55 15.37
C GLU A 70 12.25 -10.26 16.19
N LYS A 71 11.83 -9.11 15.67
CA LYS A 71 11.85 -7.84 16.42
C LYS A 71 11.05 -7.91 17.72
N ALA A 72 9.85 -8.48 17.67
CA ALA A 72 9.03 -8.65 18.87
C ALA A 72 9.73 -9.54 19.91
N ARG A 73 10.38 -10.61 19.48
CA ARG A 73 11.20 -11.45 20.35
C ARG A 73 12.41 -10.70 20.91
N GLU A 74 13.07 -9.88 20.10
CA GLU A 74 14.19 -9.04 20.53
C GLU A 74 13.75 -8.08 21.65
N PHE A 75 12.62 -7.39 21.50
CA PHE A 75 12.10 -6.50 22.53
C PHE A 75 11.60 -7.24 23.77
N ALA A 76 10.94 -8.39 23.59
CA ALA A 76 10.47 -9.23 24.69
C ALA A 76 11.62 -9.79 25.56
N THR A 77 12.75 -10.11 24.93
CA THR A 77 13.94 -10.63 25.65
C THR A 77 14.85 -9.54 26.19
N ALA A 78 14.69 -8.29 25.74
CA ALA A 78 15.49 -7.16 26.20
C ALA A 78 15.30 -6.91 27.70
N LYS A 79 16.40 -6.64 28.41
CA LYS A 79 16.35 -6.24 29.82
C LYS A 79 15.70 -4.87 29.96
N PRO A 80 15.08 -4.53 31.10
CA PRO A 80 14.44 -3.22 31.29
C PRO A 80 15.27 -1.99 30.87
N PRO A 81 16.56 -1.84 31.24
CA PRO A 81 17.35 -0.69 30.80
C PRO A 81 17.61 -0.67 29.28
N GLU A 82 17.71 -1.85 28.66
CA GLU A 82 17.90 -1.97 27.21
C GLU A 82 16.61 -1.63 26.46
N LEU A 83 15.46 -2.15 26.91
CA LEU A 83 14.16 -1.84 26.35
C LEU A 83 13.84 -0.34 26.47
N ARG A 84 14.18 0.26 27.61
CA ARG A 84 14.11 1.72 27.81
C ARG A 84 14.92 2.46 26.75
N GLN A 85 16.19 2.12 26.59
CA GLN A 85 17.07 2.79 25.64
C GLN A 85 16.56 2.64 24.20
N LYS A 86 16.22 1.41 23.77
CA LYS A 86 15.65 1.14 22.44
C LYS A 86 14.37 1.94 22.18
N THR A 87 13.49 2.05 23.18
CA THR A 87 12.26 2.84 23.07
C THR A 87 12.58 4.33 22.93
N LEU A 88 13.49 4.87 23.73
CA LEU A 88 13.87 6.29 23.64
C LEU A 88 14.54 6.63 22.30
N ASP A 89 15.37 5.74 21.77
CA ASP A 89 15.97 5.89 20.44
C ASP A 89 14.90 5.83 19.33
N PHE A 90 13.93 4.93 19.44
CA PHE A 90 12.76 4.90 18.55
C PHE A 90 11.97 6.22 18.60
N VAL A 91 11.64 6.70 19.80
CA VAL A 91 10.90 7.95 20.01
C VAL A 91 11.65 9.12 19.39
N LYS A 92 12.97 9.20 19.59
CA LYS A 92 13.79 10.25 18.99
C LYS A 92 13.68 10.23 17.47
N ARG A 93 13.86 9.07 16.83
CA ARG A 93 13.72 8.94 15.37
C ARG A 93 12.33 9.35 14.87
N LEU A 94 11.27 8.96 15.59
CA LEU A 94 9.90 9.32 15.24
C LEU A 94 9.67 10.83 15.36
N LYS A 95 10.15 11.46 16.44
CA LYS A 95 10.06 12.92 16.61
C LYS A 95 10.85 13.66 15.52
N ASP A 96 12.07 13.22 15.23
CA ASP A 96 12.89 13.79 14.15
C ASP A 96 12.19 13.68 12.78
N PHE A 97 11.51 12.56 12.52
CA PHE A 97 10.69 12.38 11.32
C PHE A 97 9.55 13.38 11.25
N LEU A 98 8.78 13.52 12.33
CA LEU A 98 7.64 14.46 12.41
C LEU A 98 8.11 15.91 12.24
N ASP A 99 9.20 16.29 12.90
CA ASP A 99 9.73 17.66 12.86
C ASP A 99 10.34 18.01 11.49
N ARG A 100 10.87 17.03 10.74
CA ARG A 100 11.26 17.25 9.34
C ARG A 100 10.04 17.55 8.46
N HIS A 101 8.98 16.75 8.57
CA HIS A 101 7.76 16.97 7.79
C HIS A 101 7.04 18.25 8.18
N GLU A 102 7.01 18.62 9.45
CA GLU A 102 6.42 19.89 9.89
C GLU A 102 7.15 21.09 9.30
N ARG A 103 8.49 21.09 9.31
CA ARG A 103 9.29 22.17 8.69
C ARG A 103 9.04 22.29 7.19
N MET A 104 8.89 21.16 6.49
CA MET A 104 8.52 21.16 5.07
C MET A 104 7.12 21.77 4.89
N GLN A 105 6.14 21.35 5.69
CA GLN A 105 4.77 21.89 5.61
C GLN A 105 4.70 23.39 5.91
N GLN A 106 5.42 23.87 6.93
CA GLN A 106 5.48 25.31 7.26
C GLN A 106 6.03 26.12 6.08
N THR A 107 7.06 25.58 5.41
CA THR A 107 7.66 26.18 4.22
C THR A 107 6.66 26.21 3.06
N GLU A 108 5.95 25.10 2.80
CA GLU A 108 4.89 25.03 1.79
C GLU A 108 3.73 25.98 2.07
N MET A 109 3.34 26.15 3.34
CA MET A 109 2.32 27.12 3.75
C MET A 109 2.76 28.56 3.48
N ALA A 110 4.03 28.90 3.73
CA ALA A 110 4.56 30.23 3.41
C ALA A 110 4.50 30.51 1.90
N TYR A 111 4.92 29.55 1.06
CA TYR A 111 4.81 29.67 -0.40
C TYR A 111 3.34 29.80 -0.84
N ARG A 112 2.44 28.98 -0.29
CA ARG A 112 1.00 29.08 -0.58
C ARG A 112 0.46 30.47 -0.24
N GLN A 113 0.81 31.03 0.92
CA GLN A 113 0.36 32.37 1.30
C GLN A 113 0.87 33.45 0.33
N GLN A 114 2.12 33.32 -0.12
CA GLN A 114 2.69 34.23 -1.11
C GLN A 114 1.99 34.09 -2.48
N ASP A 115 1.78 32.87 -2.97
CA ASP A 115 1.10 32.60 -4.24
C ASP A 115 -0.35 33.08 -4.24
N MET A 116 -1.06 32.93 -3.13
CA MET A 116 -2.43 33.43 -2.98
C MET A 116 -2.47 34.97 -2.97
N ARG A 117 -1.46 35.66 -2.42
CA ARG A 117 -1.35 37.12 -2.49
C ARG A 117 -1.11 37.61 -3.92
N LEU A 118 -0.35 36.86 -4.72
CA LEU A 118 -0.05 37.19 -6.12
C LEU A 118 -1.27 37.04 -7.05
N ALA A 119 -2.23 36.18 -6.70
CA ALA A 119 -3.47 36.01 -7.45
C ALA A 119 -4.38 37.27 -7.45
N GLY A 120 -4.17 38.18 -6.49
CA GLY A 120 -4.93 39.42 -6.39
C GLY A 120 -6.42 39.17 -6.15
N SER A 121 -7.27 39.77 -6.99
CA SER A 121 -8.74 39.72 -6.88
C SER A 121 -9.42 38.79 -7.89
N ASP A 122 -8.65 38.12 -8.76
CA ASP A 122 -9.21 37.19 -9.74
C ASP A 122 -9.69 35.92 -9.04
N LYS A 123 -11.01 35.72 -9.06
CA LYS A 123 -11.66 34.61 -8.37
C LYS A 123 -11.33 33.26 -9.00
N ASP A 124 -11.24 33.18 -10.33
CA ASP A 124 -11.02 31.92 -11.02
C ASP A 124 -9.56 31.45 -10.83
N GLU A 125 -8.62 32.39 -10.89
CA GLU A 125 -7.21 32.13 -10.61
C GLU A 125 -6.97 31.79 -9.13
N MET A 126 -7.68 32.44 -8.20
CA MET A 126 -7.64 32.07 -6.78
C MET A 126 -8.14 30.64 -6.54
N ILE A 127 -9.26 30.24 -7.16
CA ILE A 127 -9.81 28.88 -7.04
C ILE A 127 -8.79 27.88 -7.59
N ARG A 128 -8.25 28.12 -8.79
CA ARG A 128 -7.26 27.22 -9.40
C ARG A 128 -6.02 27.03 -8.54
N ARG A 129 -5.48 28.11 -7.96
CA ARG A 129 -4.31 28.05 -7.07
C ARG A 129 -4.63 27.35 -5.76
N PHE A 130 -5.79 27.64 -5.18
CA PHE A 130 -6.27 26.97 -3.99
C PHE A 130 -6.36 25.45 -4.21
N ASP A 131 -6.98 25.02 -5.30
CA ASP A 131 -7.15 23.60 -5.65
C ASP A 131 -5.79 22.92 -5.85
N HIS A 132 -4.87 23.56 -6.57
CA HIS A 132 -3.50 23.07 -6.75
C HIS A 132 -2.79 22.86 -5.39
N HIS A 133 -2.85 23.85 -4.49
CA HIS A 133 -2.23 23.71 -3.16
C HIS A 133 -2.96 22.70 -2.27
N ALA A 134 -4.28 22.58 -2.37
CA ALA A 134 -5.06 21.60 -1.64
C ALA A 134 -4.67 20.17 -2.05
N GLN A 135 -4.57 19.90 -3.36
CA GLN A 135 -4.11 18.61 -3.88
C GLN A 135 -2.68 18.29 -3.43
N LYS A 136 -1.76 19.24 -3.56
CA LYS A 136 -0.37 19.05 -3.12
C LYS A 136 -0.26 18.77 -1.61
N SER A 137 -1.01 19.52 -0.81
CA SER A 137 -1.05 19.32 0.65
C SER A 137 -1.61 17.93 1.01
N GLN A 138 -2.64 17.48 0.29
CA GLN A 138 -3.20 16.14 0.48
C GLN A 138 -2.22 15.03 0.10
N GLN A 139 -1.50 15.18 -1.01
CA GLN A 139 -0.45 14.24 -1.43
C GLN A 139 0.67 14.16 -0.39
N SER A 140 1.21 15.32 0.02
CA SER A 140 2.25 15.42 1.05
C SER A 140 1.82 14.76 2.38
N HIS A 141 0.56 14.97 2.79
CA HIS A 141 0.01 14.30 3.97
C HIS A 141 -0.10 12.78 3.78
N SER A 142 -0.61 12.33 2.63
CA SER A 142 -0.73 10.91 2.32
C SER A 142 0.62 10.21 2.28
N GLU A 143 1.64 10.83 1.69
CA GLU A 143 3.00 10.31 1.63
C GLU A 143 3.62 10.18 3.02
N LYS A 144 3.43 11.18 3.87
CA LYS A 144 3.86 11.15 5.27
C LYS A 144 3.20 10.01 6.04
N MET A 145 1.88 9.84 5.91
CA MET A 145 1.17 8.73 6.56
C MET A 145 1.66 7.36 6.06
N ALA A 146 1.86 7.22 4.75
CA ALA A 146 2.41 6.00 4.16
C ALA A 146 3.86 5.72 4.59
N ALA A 147 4.68 6.75 4.78
CA ALA A 147 6.02 6.61 5.34
C ALA A 147 5.97 6.16 6.81
N TYR A 148 5.09 6.75 7.63
CA TYR A 148 4.87 6.31 9.01
C TYR A 148 4.46 4.84 9.10
N ASP A 149 3.48 4.43 8.30
CA ASP A 149 2.97 3.05 8.27
C ASP A 149 4.08 2.04 7.94
N ARG A 150 4.97 2.39 6.99
CA ARG A 150 6.09 1.54 6.58
C ARG A 150 7.23 1.47 7.59
N GLU A 151 7.61 2.60 8.18
CA GLU A 151 8.86 2.72 8.94
C GLU A 151 8.68 2.64 10.46
N PHE A 152 7.52 3.04 10.98
CA PHE A 152 7.37 3.30 12.41
C PHE A 152 6.21 2.54 13.06
N LYS A 153 5.10 2.31 12.35
CA LYS A 153 3.86 1.78 12.93
C LYS A 153 4.04 0.43 13.62
N THR A 154 4.63 -0.55 12.94
CA THR A 154 4.82 -1.89 13.50
C THR A 154 5.70 -1.85 14.74
N ASP A 155 6.83 -1.14 14.68
CA ASP A 155 7.74 -0.99 15.82
C ASP A 155 7.06 -0.27 16.99
N ALA A 156 6.25 0.77 16.72
CA ALA A 156 5.48 1.47 17.75
C ALA A 156 4.48 0.55 18.46
N ILE A 157 3.77 -0.31 17.72
CA ILE A 157 2.81 -1.27 18.27
C ILE A 157 3.54 -2.31 19.12
N ILE A 158 4.62 -2.90 18.61
CA ILE A 158 5.39 -3.91 19.33
C ILE A 158 5.97 -3.33 20.63
N LEU A 159 6.59 -2.15 20.57
CA LEU A 159 7.13 -1.47 21.76
C LEU A 159 6.04 -1.12 22.76
N ARG A 160 4.88 -0.65 22.31
CA ARG A 160 3.72 -0.38 23.19
C ARG A 160 3.29 -1.64 23.93
N ASP A 161 3.11 -2.74 23.21
CA ASP A 161 2.61 -3.98 23.79
C ASP A 161 3.61 -4.56 24.80
N GLU A 162 4.90 -4.50 24.48
CA GLU A 162 5.96 -4.95 25.39
C GLU A 162 6.10 -4.05 26.62
N LEU A 163 6.02 -2.73 26.48
CA LEU A 163 6.08 -1.81 27.62
C LEU A 163 4.86 -1.98 28.54
N ARG A 164 3.67 -2.16 27.97
CA ARG A 164 2.44 -2.39 28.75
C ARG A 164 2.42 -3.74 29.44
N SER A 165 3.04 -4.77 28.86
CA SER A 165 3.14 -6.07 29.51
C SER A 165 3.94 -5.99 30.83
N ARG A 166 4.92 -5.07 30.88
CA ARG A 166 5.78 -4.82 32.05
C ARG A 166 5.20 -3.77 33.00
N LEU A 167 4.47 -2.78 32.49
CA LEU A 167 3.84 -1.71 33.26
C LEU A 167 2.33 -1.98 33.42
N LYS A 168 1.98 -2.98 34.23
CA LYS A 168 0.59 -3.47 34.36
C LYS A 168 -0.42 -2.42 34.83
N ASP A 169 0.03 -1.46 35.63
CA ASP A 169 -0.82 -0.38 36.16
C ASP A 169 -0.79 0.89 35.29
N TYR A 170 -0.14 0.84 34.12
CA TYR A 170 -0.08 1.98 33.22
C TYR A 170 -1.43 2.27 32.59
N GLN A 171 -1.92 3.49 32.81
CA GLN A 171 -3.09 4.03 32.13
C GLN A 171 -2.67 5.19 31.22
N PRO A 172 -2.97 5.13 29.91
CA PRO A 172 -2.70 6.23 29.01
C PRO A 172 -3.56 7.45 29.40
N GLU A 173 -2.99 8.65 29.30
CA GLU A 173 -3.67 9.89 29.71
C GLU A 173 -4.86 10.27 28.81
N THR A 174 -4.81 9.86 27.54
CA THR A 174 -5.77 10.30 26.53
C THR A 174 -6.67 9.15 26.09
N ASN A 175 -7.98 9.32 26.28
CA ASN A 175 -9.00 8.44 25.71
C ASN A 175 -8.85 8.41 24.18
N GLY A 176 -8.63 7.22 23.62
CA GLY A 176 -8.45 7.04 22.17
C GLY A 176 -7.00 6.89 21.70
N LEU A 177 -6.01 6.98 22.59
CA LEU A 177 -4.61 6.75 22.24
C LEU A 177 -4.36 5.41 21.54
N GLN A 178 -5.11 4.37 21.93
CA GLN A 178 -5.05 3.06 21.26
C GLN A 178 -5.27 3.18 19.75
N ARG A 179 -6.24 4.01 19.33
CA ARG A 179 -6.53 4.23 17.91
C ARG A 179 -5.39 4.95 17.21
N SER A 180 -4.63 5.81 17.90
CA SER A 180 -3.49 6.53 17.31
C SER A 180 -2.33 5.61 16.91
N TYR A 181 -2.13 4.48 17.61
CA TYR A 181 -1.11 3.51 17.23
C TYR A 181 -1.46 2.76 15.94
N GLU A 182 -2.75 2.49 15.73
CA GLU A 182 -3.22 1.67 14.60
C GLU A 182 -3.62 2.53 13.40
N ASN A 183 -4.21 3.70 13.65
CA ASN A 183 -4.88 4.55 12.67
C ASN A 183 -4.70 6.03 13.03
N ALA A 184 -3.46 6.49 13.18
CA ALA A 184 -3.21 7.93 13.24
C ALA A 184 -3.60 8.59 11.91
N VAL A 185 -4.54 9.52 11.97
CA VAL A 185 -5.03 10.26 10.79
C VAL A 185 -4.36 11.63 10.63
N ASN A 186 -3.62 12.07 11.66
CA ASN A 186 -2.98 13.37 11.73
C ASN A 186 -1.72 13.37 12.60
N ASP A 187 -0.99 14.48 12.57
CA ASP A 187 0.28 14.64 13.29
C ASP A 187 0.12 14.62 14.81
N PHE A 188 -1.01 15.09 15.33
CA PHE A 188 -1.31 15.00 16.75
C PHE A 188 -1.34 13.54 17.22
N GLY A 189 -2.00 12.66 16.45
CA GLY A 189 -2.01 11.22 16.71
C GLY A 189 -0.60 10.62 16.79
N LEU A 190 0.25 10.97 15.83
CA LEU A 190 1.64 10.48 15.79
C LEU A 190 2.49 11.03 16.95
N ARG A 191 2.32 12.31 17.29
CA ARG A 191 2.98 12.92 18.46
C ARG A 191 2.51 12.29 19.77
N TYR A 192 1.23 11.94 19.88
CA TYR A 192 0.73 11.22 21.05
C TYR A 192 1.36 9.83 21.19
N VAL A 193 1.52 9.08 20.09
CA VAL A 193 2.25 7.80 20.09
C VAL A 193 3.68 7.98 20.60
N ALA A 194 4.41 8.97 20.08
CA ALA A 194 5.78 9.24 20.50
C ALA A 194 5.86 9.60 22.00
N ASN A 195 4.95 10.46 22.48
CA ASN A 195 4.95 10.91 23.87
C ASN A 195 4.54 9.78 24.85
N ASP A 196 3.59 8.92 24.48
CA ASP A 196 3.18 7.78 25.30
C ASP A 196 4.30 6.75 25.44
N LEU A 197 4.97 6.39 24.34
CA LEU A 197 6.14 5.53 24.35
C LEU A 197 7.27 6.13 25.21
N GLU A 198 7.52 7.43 25.09
CA GLU A 198 8.53 8.12 25.89
C GLU A 198 8.19 8.05 27.39
N LYS A 199 6.93 8.26 27.73
CA LYS A 199 6.46 8.19 29.11
C LYS A 199 6.63 6.78 29.68
N MET A 200 6.17 5.75 28.96
CA MET A 200 6.35 4.35 29.38
C MET A 200 7.83 3.99 29.52
N ALA A 201 8.69 4.42 28.58
CA ALA A 201 10.13 4.19 28.65
C ALA A 201 10.79 4.86 29.86
N LYS A 202 10.25 5.97 30.36
CA LYS A 202 10.76 6.63 31.58
C LYS A 202 10.29 5.96 32.86
N LEU A 203 9.16 5.24 32.81
CA LEU A 203 8.58 4.53 33.95
C LEU A 203 9.19 3.14 34.16
N ILE A 204 9.69 2.51 33.09
CA ILE A 204 10.34 1.21 33.20
C ILE A 204 11.74 1.36 33.85
N GLN A 205 11.98 0.57 34.90
CA GLN A 205 13.22 0.54 35.68
C GLN A 205 14.13 -0.59 35.21
#